data_AF-A0A2E5WY41-F1
#
_entry.id   AF-A0A2E5WY41-F1
#
_cell.length_a   1.000
_cell.length_b   1.000
_cell.length_c   1.000
_cell.angle_alpha   90.00
_cell.angle_beta   90.00
_cell.angle_gamma   90.00
#
_symmetry.space_group_name_H-M   'P 1'
#
loop_
_entity.id
_entity.type
_entity.pdbx_description
1 polymer ?
#
loop_
_entity_poly.entity_id
_entity_poly.type
_entity_poly.pdbx_seq_one_letter_code
_entity_poly.pdbx_strand_id
1 'polypeptide(L)'
;MKAILPALFLGAIVSGCVKVEPKKYEVKMPKPKSTPISTKAILDSLYKDTKGIQCVLENQDSLETQDVFIVEKIKVNEENNEENLKHTFYQVHEDKNPSIGIKLDDKYIDFVTYEAEEDEVYSLRSYSVQGASDDSGILSAQLAYDKKINEISITVYEQKYDGTQMQEESLGSYKINQCVESEKKVFEL
;
A
#
# COMPACT_ATOMS: atom_id res chain seq x y z
N MET A 1 -99.82 16.59 27.60
CA MET A 1 -99.17 16.97 26.32
C MET A 1 -97.67 17.04 26.54
N LYS A 2 -96.93 16.61 25.50
CA LYS A 2 -95.48 16.43 25.43
C LYS A 2 -94.69 17.74 25.59
N ALA A 3 -93.52 17.65 26.23
CA ALA A 3 -92.27 18.33 25.87
C ALA A 3 -91.13 17.65 26.66
N ILE A 4 -90.46 16.63 26.10
CA ILE A 4 -89.13 16.67 25.43
C ILE A 4 -88.02 17.09 26.44
N LEU A 5 -87.32 16.13 27.09
CA LEU A 5 -86.07 15.42 26.70
C LEU A 5 -84.78 16.30 26.79
N PRO A 6 -83.59 15.73 27.05
CA PRO A 6 -83.10 15.05 28.25
C PRO A 6 -81.79 15.68 28.79
N ALA A 7 -81.29 15.07 29.88
CA ALA A 7 -80.06 15.37 30.60
C ALA A 7 -78.78 15.46 29.75
N LEU A 8 -77.80 16.26 30.20
CA LEU A 8 -76.41 15.80 30.25
C LEU A 8 -75.54 16.58 31.24
N PHE A 9 -74.75 15.78 31.93
CA PHE A 9 -73.92 16.06 33.08
C PHE A 9 -72.71 16.96 32.81
N LEU A 10 -72.34 17.65 33.90
CA LEU A 10 -71.03 18.14 34.33
C LEU A 10 -69.80 17.79 33.48
N GLY A 11 -68.93 18.79 33.34
CA GLY A 11 -67.51 18.59 33.08
C GLY A 11 -66.77 19.90 32.96
N ALA A 12 -66.51 20.56 34.09
CA ALA A 12 -65.58 21.69 34.15
C ALA A 12 -64.19 21.23 33.68
N ILE A 13 -63.67 21.89 32.65
CA ILE A 13 -62.32 21.66 32.13
C ILE A 13 -61.35 22.26 33.14
N VAL A 14 -60.82 21.44 34.05
CA VAL A 14 -59.70 21.82 34.91
C VAL A 14 -58.43 21.73 34.06
N SER A 15 -58.02 22.90 33.55
CA SER A 15 -56.70 23.15 32.97
C SER A 15 -55.62 22.96 34.05
N GLY A 16 -55.21 21.71 34.26
CA GLY A 16 -54.00 21.37 34.98
C GLY A 16 -52.81 21.42 34.03
N CYS A 17 -52.07 22.53 34.02
CA CYS A 17 -50.75 22.59 33.40
C CYS A 17 -49.80 21.66 34.17
N VAL A 18 -49.59 20.44 33.67
CA VAL A 18 -48.51 19.57 34.17
C VAL A 18 -47.19 20.18 33.69
N LYS A 19 -46.50 20.88 34.59
CA LYS A 19 -45.10 21.29 34.38
C LYS A 19 -44.25 20.03 34.34
N VAL A 20 -43.90 19.59 33.13
CA VAL A 20 -42.88 18.56 32.95
C VAL A 20 -41.53 19.22 33.15
N GLU A 21 -40.94 19.07 34.35
CA GLU A 21 -39.56 19.47 34.59
C GLU A 21 -38.62 18.49 33.89
N PRO A 22 -37.76 18.94 32.95
CA PRO A 22 -36.81 18.06 32.31
C PRO A 22 -35.75 17.66 33.36
N LYS A 23 -35.78 16.40 33.80
CA LYS A 23 -34.64 15.82 34.53
C LYS A 23 -33.42 15.90 33.63
N LYS A 24 -32.49 16.80 33.93
CA LYS A 24 -31.17 16.83 33.32
C LYS A 24 -30.42 15.61 33.82
N TYR A 25 -30.27 14.61 32.96
CA TYR A 25 -29.35 13.52 33.19
C TYR A 25 -27.95 14.01 32.78
N GLU A 26 -27.07 14.19 33.76
CA GLU A 26 -25.66 14.38 33.49
C GLU A 26 -25.10 13.04 32.98
N VAL A 27 -24.94 12.92 31.66
CA VAL A 27 -24.17 11.83 31.09
C VAL A 27 -22.72 12.10 31.46
N LYS A 28 -22.19 11.39 32.46
CA LYS A 28 -20.75 11.36 32.72
C LYS A 28 -20.08 10.69 31.54
N MET A 29 -19.75 11.48 30.51
CA MET A 29 -18.88 11.02 29.45
C MET A 29 -17.56 10.58 30.11
N PRO A 30 -17.10 9.34 29.90
CA PRO A 30 -15.79 8.95 30.38
C PRO A 30 -14.80 9.97 29.85
N LYS A 31 -14.08 10.67 30.75
CA LYS A 31 -13.00 11.57 30.34
C LYS A 31 -12.09 10.73 29.44
N PRO A 32 -11.82 11.15 28.19
CA PRO A 32 -10.92 10.41 27.34
C PRO A 32 -9.59 10.25 28.09
N LYS A 33 -9.25 9.01 28.45
CA LYS A 33 -7.90 8.66 28.86
C LYS A 33 -7.06 8.62 27.59
N SER A 34 -6.78 9.76 27.00
CA SER A 34 -5.76 9.85 25.97
C SER A 34 -4.90 11.05 26.27
N THR A 35 -3.76 10.78 26.90
CA THR A 35 -2.58 11.59 26.65
C THR A 35 -2.47 11.70 25.13
N PRO A 36 -2.43 12.91 24.54
CA PRO A 36 -2.34 13.04 23.10
C PRO A 36 -1.04 12.38 22.65
N ILE A 37 -1.17 11.24 21.97
CA ILE A 37 -0.03 10.58 21.33
C ILE A 37 0.41 11.53 20.21
N SER A 38 1.64 12.02 20.30
CA SER A 38 2.16 12.94 19.29
C SER A 38 2.18 12.26 17.92
N THR A 39 1.93 13.01 16.85
CA THR A 39 2.04 12.51 15.47
C THR A 39 3.40 11.85 15.20
N LYS A 40 4.46 12.36 15.85
CA LYS A 40 5.81 11.75 15.81
C LYS A 40 5.82 10.34 16.39
N ALA A 41 5.19 10.11 17.54
CA ALA A 41 5.11 8.78 18.14
C ALA A 41 4.29 7.79 17.31
N ILE A 42 3.25 8.27 16.60
CA ILE A 42 2.48 7.45 15.65
C ILE A 42 3.38 7.09 14.46
N LEU A 43 4.05 8.05 13.84
CA LEU A 43 4.96 7.81 12.73
C LEU A 43 6.10 6.86 13.14
N ASP A 44 6.75 7.09 14.27
CA ASP A 44 7.84 6.25 14.77
C ASP A 44 7.43 4.80 15.00
N SER A 45 6.14 4.53 15.26
CA SER A 45 5.58 3.19 15.43
C SER A 45 5.30 2.44 14.12
N LEU A 46 5.17 3.17 13.00
CA LEU A 46 4.94 2.61 11.67
C LEU A 46 6.23 2.16 10.98
N TYR A 47 7.37 2.65 11.46
CA TYR A 47 8.68 2.25 10.97
C TYR A 47 9.31 1.24 11.93
N LYS A 48 9.78 0.10 11.42
CA LYS A 48 10.45 -0.92 12.22
C LYS A 48 11.79 -1.31 11.64
N ASP A 49 12.74 -1.60 12.52
CA ASP A 49 14.02 -2.15 12.14
C ASP A 49 13.79 -3.53 11.51
N THR A 50 14.19 -3.64 10.25
CA THR A 50 13.94 -4.80 9.40
C THR A 50 15.26 -5.23 8.78
N LYS A 51 15.55 -6.52 8.88
CA LYS A 51 16.69 -7.14 8.19
C LYS A 51 16.35 -7.33 6.71
N GLY A 52 17.34 -7.10 5.87
CA GLY A 52 17.21 -7.21 4.43
C GLY A 52 18.56 -7.06 3.76
N ILE A 53 18.54 -6.60 2.52
CA ILE A 53 19.70 -6.56 1.65
C ILE A 53 19.82 -5.14 1.11
N GLN A 54 20.92 -4.46 1.40
CA GLN A 54 21.24 -3.17 0.77
C GLN A 54 22.00 -3.42 -0.53
N CYS A 55 21.52 -2.84 -1.61
CA CYS A 55 22.04 -3.00 -2.97
C CYS A 55 22.14 -1.64 -3.66
N VAL A 56 22.77 -1.63 -4.83
CA VAL A 56 22.80 -0.49 -5.76
C VAL A 56 21.93 -0.83 -6.96
N LEU A 57 20.96 0.03 -7.27
CA LEU A 57 20.23 0.04 -8.54
C LEU A 57 21.01 0.91 -9.53
N GLU A 58 21.37 0.33 -10.66
CA GLU A 58 22.14 0.97 -11.73
C GLU A 58 21.31 1.01 -13.00
N ASN A 59 21.10 2.19 -13.57
CA ASN A 59 20.58 2.34 -14.92
C ASN A 59 21.72 1.96 -15.91
N GLN A 60 21.53 0.91 -16.70
CA GLN A 60 22.56 0.40 -17.60
C GLN A 60 22.81 1.30 -18.82
N ASP A 61 21.89 2.22 -19.11
CA ASP A 61 21.99 3.15 -20.24
C ASP A 61 22.68 4.46 -19.83
N SER A 62 22.37 5.00 -18.65
CA SER A 62 22.94 6.26 -18.14
C SER A 62 24.11 6.08 -17.15
N LEU A 63 24.27 4.87 -16.60
CA LEU A 63 25.17 4.54 -15.48
C LEU A 63 24.87 5.30 -14.18
N GLU A 64 23.69 5.92 -14.08
CA GLU A 64 23.23 6.50 -12.83
C GLU A 64 22.92 5.41 -11.80
N THR A 65 23.33 5.66 -10.56
CA THR A 65 23.19 4.70 -9.46
C THR A 65 22.33 5.26 -8.35
N GLN A 66 21.57 4.39 -7.70
CA GLN A 66 20.70 4.71 -6.58
C GLN A 66 20.74 3.61 -5.53
N ASP A 67 20.82 3.98 -4.25
CA ASP A 67 20.77 3.02 -3.15
C ASP A 67 19.35 2.44 -2.98
N VAL A 68 19.30 1.12 -2.86
CA VAL A 68 18.06 0.36 -2.67
C VAL A 68 18.22 -0.60 -1.50
N PHE A 69 17.16 -0.76 -0.73
CA PHE A 69 17.06 -1.76 0.31
C PHE A 69 15.94 -2.75 -0.03
N ILE A 70 16.22 -4.04 0.06
CA ILE A 70 15.34 -5.12 -0.34
C ILE A 70 14.98 -5.95 0.88
N VAL A 71 13.69 -6.18 1.08
CA VAL A 71 13.19 -7.11 2.09
C VAL A 71 12.64 -8.33 1.37
N GLU A 72 13.25 -9.48 1.63
CA GLU A 72 12.80 -10.78 1.15
C GLU A 72 11.80 -11.41 2.12
N LYS A 73 10.67 -11.91 1.60
CA LYS A 73 9.67 -12.66 2.36
C LYS A 73 9.23 -13.88 1.56
N ILE A 74 9.25 -15.05 2.17
CA ILE A 74 8.61 -16.24 1.62
C ILE A 74 7.11 -16.19 1.97
N LYS A 75 6.25 -16.26 0.96
CA LYS A 75 4.80 -16.37 1.10
C LYS A 75 4.38 -17.79 0.74
N VAL A 76 3.75 -18.49 1.67
CA VAL A 76 3.13 -19.78 1.38
C VAL A 76 1.70 -19.54 0.91
N ASN A 77 1.34 -20.07 -0.25
CA ASN A 77 -0.04 -20.11 -0.69
C ASN A 77 -0.77 -21.24 0.05
N GLU A 78 -1.76 -20.88 0.87
CA GLU A 78 -2.48 -21.82 1.74
C GLU A 78 -3.35 -22.83 0.96
N GLU A 79 -3.70 -22.55 -0.30
CA GLU A 79 -4.58 -23.41 -1.10
C GLU A 79 -3.83 -24.59 -1.76
N ASN A 80 -2.56 -24.38 -2.12
CA ASN A 80 -1.75 -25.38 -2.85
C ASN A 80 -0.39 -25.69 -2.19
N ASN A 81 -0.08 -25.07 -1.04
CA ASN A 81 1.20 -25.16 -0.33
C ASN A 81 2.43 -24.74 -1.17
N GLU A 82 2.24 -23.93 -2.21
CA GLU A 82 3.36 -23.41 -2.99
C GLU A 82 4.04 -22.25 -2.26
N GLU A 83 5.37 -22.27 -2.21
CA GLU A 83 6.18 -21.19 -1.67
C GLU A 83 6.51 -20.18 -2.77
N ASN A 84 6.16 -18.92 -2.52
CA ASN A 84 6.47 -17.81 -3.39
C ASN A 84 7.49 -16.90 -2.72
N LEU A 85 8.55 -16.55 -3.44
CA LEU A 85 9.53 -15.57 -2.99
C LEU A 85 9.03 -14.17 -3.34
N LYS A 86 8.93 -13.27 -2.35
CA LYS A 86 8.60 -11.86 -2.55
C LYS A 86 9.78 -10.97 -2.19
N HIS A 87 10.22 -10.16 -3.14
CA HIS A 87 11.13 -9.03 -2.89
C HIS A 87 10.35 -7.74 -2.83
N THR A 88 10.44 -7.02 -1.71
CA THR A 88 9.89 -5.66 -1.55
C THR A 88 11.03 -4.67 -1.62
N PHE A 89 10.92 -3.69 -2.50
CA PHE A 89 11.97 -2.69 -2.72
C PHE A 89 11.70 -1.45 -1.89
N TYR A 90 12.76 -0.81 -1.43
CA TYR A 90 12.74 0.47 -0.75
C TYR A 90 13.86 1.35 -1.29
N GLN A 91 13.54 2.56 -1.73
CA GLN A 91 14.53 3.56 -2.07
C GLN A 91 15.12 4.17 -0.79
N VAL A 92 16.46 4.14 -0.68
CA VAL A 92 17.19 4.71 0.46
C VAL A 92 17.52 6.17 0.18
N HIS A 93 17.27 7.03 1.16
CA HIS A 93 17.59 8.46 1.11
C HIS A 93 18.47 8.78 2.33
N GLU A 94 19.62 9.43 2.15
CA GLU A 94 20.63 9.63 3.22
C GLU A 94 20.09 10.31 4.49
N ASP A 95 19.01 11.10 4.36
CA ASP A 95 18.43 11.89 5.47
C ASP A 95 16.98 11.51 5.83
N LYS A 96 16.41 10.47 5.21
CA LYS A 96 14.99 10.11 5.40
C LYS A 96 14.82 8.61 5.54
N ASN A 97 13.74 8.21 6.22
CA ASN A 97 13.36 6.81 6.23
C ASN A 97 13.14 6.34 4.77
N PRO A 98 13.57 5.12 4.43
CA PRO A 98 13.38 4.58 3.09
C PRO A 98 11.91 4.66 2.66
N SER A 99 11.70 5.12 1.43
CA SER A 99 10.38 5.09 0.80
C SER A 99 10.17 3.71 0.19
N ILE A 100 8.96 3.16 0.29
CA ILE A 100 8.61 1.95 -0.46
C ILE A 100 8.88 2.19 -1.96
N GLY A 101 9.21 1.12 -2.67
CA GLY A 101 9.49 1.05 -4.10
C GLY A 101 10.73 1.79 -4.61
N ILE A 102 11.03 1.53 -5.87
CA ILE A 102 12.13 2.10 -6.64
C ILE A 102 11.62 2.76 -7.90
N LYS A 103 12.32 3.79 -8.34
CA LYS A 103 12.02 4.55 -9.55
C LYS A 103 12.93 4.09 -10.68
N LEU A 104 12.33 3.80 -11.83
CA LEU A 104 12.99 3.41 -13.07
C LEU A 104 12.59 4.48 -14.10
N ASP A 105 13.40 5.53 -14.29
CA ASP A 105 13.01 6.73 -15.06
C ASP A 105 11.69 7.33 -14.56
N ASP A 106 10.64 7.43 -15.37
CA ASP A 106 9.33 7.93 -14.95
C ASP A 106 8.39 6.84 -14.40
N LYS A 107 8.93 5.63 -14.19
CA LYS A 107 8.21 4.43 -13.75
C LYS A 107 8.55 4.04 -12.33
N TYR A 108 7.70 3.20 -11.72
CA TYR A 108 7.84 2.80 -10.33
C TYR A 108 7.46 1.35 -10.09
N ILE A 109 8.26 0.65 -9.26
CA ILE A 109 8.06 -0.75 -8.85
C ILE A 109 8.22 -0.85 -7.34
N ASP A 110 7.24 -1.45 -6.66
CA ASP A 110 7.18 -1.62 -5.21
C ASP A 110 7.60 -3.00 -4.74
N PHE A 111 7.13 -4.07 -5.40
CA PHE A 111 7.53 -5.43 -5.10
C PHE A 111 7.43 -6.36 -6.30
N VAL A 112 8.12 -7.48 -6.21
CA VAL A 112 8.00 -8.58 -7.16
C VAL A 112 7.86 -9.91 -6.42
N THR A 113 7.05 -10.81 -6.98
CA THR A 113 6.76 -12.13 -6.43
C THR A 113 7.06 -13.18 -7.49
N TYR A 114 7.77 -14.24 -7.12
CA TYR A 114 8.21 -15.33 -7.98
C TYR A 114 7.80 -16.66 -7.36
N GLU A 115 7.44 -17.64 -8.19
CA GLU A 115 7.32 -19.04 -7.76
C GLU A 115 8.72 -19.57 -7.43
N ALA A 116 8.89 -20.20 -6.26
CA ALA A 116 10.20 -20.70 -5.84
C ALA A 116 10.53 -22.04 -6.54
N GLU A 117 11.04 -21.98 -7.77
CA GLU A 117 11.66 -23.12 -8.47
C GLU A 117 13.15 -23.34 -8.11
N GLU A 118 13.66 -24.54 -8.35
CA GLU A 118 15.06 -24.94 -8.09
C GLU A 118 16.07 -24.28 -9.04
N ASP A 119 15.64 -23.87 -10.23
CA ASP A 119 16.50 -23.23 -11.22
C ASP A 119 16.58 -21.72 -10.93
N GLU A 120 17.76 -21.30 -10.47
CA GLU A 120 18.06 -20.05 -9.75
C GLU A 120 17.92 -18.74 -10.56
N VAL A 121 17.16 -18.73 -11.66
CA VAL A 121 16.86 -17.55 -12.48
C VAL A 121 15.35 -17.37 -12.64
N TYR A 122 14.79 -16.39 -11.95
CA TYR A 122 13.34 -16.15 -11.96
C TYR A 122 12.98 -14.98 -12.87
N SER A 123 12.17 -15.21 -13.90
CA SER A 123 11.71 -14.15 -14.83
C SER A 123 10.23 -13.79 -14.60
N LEU A 124 9.92 -12.63 -13.98
CA LEU A 124 8.55 -12.13 -13.89
C LEU A 124 8.30 -10.99 -14.88
N ARG A 125 7.19 -11.06 -15.62
CA ARG A 125 6.68 -9.94 -16.43
C ARG A 125 5.43 -9.33 -15.79
N SER A 126 5.54 -8.12 -15.24
CA SER A 126 4.41 -7.35 -14.68
C SER A 126 3.91 -6.32 -15.69
N TYR A 127 2.60 -6.07 -15.79
CA TYR A 127 1.96 -5.23 -16.82
C TYR A 127 1.33 -3.92 -16.31
N SER A 128 1.53 -3.56 -15.04
CA SER A 128 0.96 -2.34 -14.47
C SER A 128 2.05 -1.45 -13.89
N VAL A 129 2.76 -0.75 -14.76
CA VAL A 129 3.62 0.35 -14.36
C VAL A 129 2.81 1.65 -14.49
N GLN A 130 2.55 2.34 -13.37
CA GLN A 130 1.87 3.65 -13.42
C GLN A 130 2.80 4.66 -14.10
N GLY A 131 2.47 5.05 -15.34
CA GLY A 131 3.08 6.19 -16.03
C GLY A 131 2.27 7.47 -15.84
N ALA A 132 2.90 8.62 -16.05
CA ALA A 132 2.27 9.93 -15.92
C ALA A 132 1.50 10.42 -17.17
N SER A 133 1.50 9.65 -18.27
CA SER A 133 1.02 10.09 -19.59
C SER A 133 -0.23 9.34 -20.09
N ASP A 134 -1.10 10.07 -20.80
CA ASP A 134 -2.33 9.60 -21.47
C ASP A 134 -2.09 8.68 -22.70
N ASP A 135 -0.85 8.21 -22.92
CA ASP A 135 -0.52 7.33 -24.04
C ASP A 135 -0.98 5.89 -23.77
N SER A 136 -1.73 5.31 -24.71
CA SER A 136 -2.42 4.02 -24.63
C SER A 136 -1.49 2.79 -24.70
N GLY A 137 -0.21 2.94 -24.34
CA GLY A 137 0.76 1.86 -24.31
C GLY A 137 0.60 0.99 -23.05
N ILE A 138 0.77 -0.32 -23.20
CA ILE A 138 0.89 -1.23 -22.05
C ILE A 138 2.36 -1.25 -21.65
N LEU A 139 2.66 -0.76 -20.44
CA LEU A 139 4.00 -0.80 -19.89
C LEU A 139 4.18 -2.09 -19.09
N SER A 140 5.27 -2.79 -19.35
CA SER A 140 5.63 -3.99 -18.59
C SER A 140 7.09 -3.95 -18.14
N ALA A 141 7.37 -4.56 -17.00
CA ALA A 141 8.74 -4.79 -16.54
C ALA A 141 9.00 -6.30 -16.52
N GLN A 142 10.09 -6.73 -17.15
CA GLN A 142 10.64 -8.07 -17.00
C GLN A 142 11.74 -8.02 -15.96
N LEU A 143 11.65 -8.84 -14.92
CA LEU A 143 12.67 -8.96 -13.89
C LEU A 143 13.26 -10.34 -13.90
N ALA A 144 14.59 -10.45 -14.00
CA ALA A 144 15.35 -11.68 -13.87
C ALA A 144 16.16 -11.66 -12.57
N TYR A 145 15.86 -12.53 -11.61
CA TYR A 145 16.61 -12.65 -10.36
C TYR A 145 17.57 -13.84 -10.40
N ASP A 146 18.88 -13.58 -10.31
CA ASP A 146 19.92 -14.60 -10.13
C ASP A 146 20.23 -14.75 -8.63
N LYS A 147 19.76 -15.86 -8.05
CA LYS A 147 19.91 -16.16 -6.62
C LYS A 147 21.35 -16.49 -6.21
N LYS A 148 22.20 -16.98 -7.13
CA LYS A 148 23.59 -17.37 -6.79
C LYS A 148 24.45 -16.17 -6.44
N ILE A 149 24.19 -15.05 -7.11
CA ILE A 149 24.96 -13.81 -6.97
C ILE A 149 24.12 -12.66 -6.37
N ASN A 150 22.87 -12.94 -5.99
CA ASN A 150 21.90 -11.97 -5.47
C ASN A 150 21.77 -10.74 -6.37
N GLU A 151 21.52 -10.94 -7.65
CA GLU A 151 21.42 -9.88 -8.64
C GLU A 151 20.03 -9.87 -9.30
N ILE A 152 19.45 -8.69 -9.49
CA ILE A 152 18.17 -8.54 -10.20
C ILE A 152 18.40 -7.69 -11.45
N SER A 153 18.21 -8.27 -12.62
CA SER A 153 18.14 -7.53 -13.88
C SER A 153 16.70 -7.12 -14.16
N ILE A 154 16.48 -5.89 -14.61
CA ILE A 154 15.16 -5.34 -14.90
C ILE A 154 15.17 -4.72 -16.29
N THR A 155 14.27 -5.16 -17.16
CA THR A 155 14.06 -4.55 -18.47
C THR A 155 12.64 -4.00 -18.56
N VAL A 156 12.53 -2.72 -18.89
CA VAL A 156 11.23 -2.07 -19.09
C VAL A 156 10.87 -2.14 -20.57
N TYR A 157 9.64 -2.55 -20.84
CA TYR A 157 9.08 -2.67 -22.18
C TYR A 157 7.79 -1.86 -22.30
N GLU A 158 7.59 -1.27 -23.47
CA GLU A 158 6.33 -0.68 -23.87
C GLU A 158 5.75 -1.46 -25.04
N GLN A 159 4.47 -1.81 -24.92
CA GLN A 159 3.73 -2.46 -25.98
C GLN A 159 2.72 -1.48 -26.58
N LYS A 160 2.85 -1.22 -27.88
CA LYS A 160 1.97 -0.33 -28.66
C LYS A 160 1.34 -1.09 -29.82
N TYR A 161 0.07 -0.79 -30.12
CA TYR A 161 -0.58 -1.28 -31.33
C TYR A 161 -0.32 -0.32 -32.49
N ASP A 162 0.34 -0.78 -33.55
CA ASP A 162 0.72 0.05 -34.70
C ASP A 162 -0.38 0.18 -35.78
N GLY A 163 -1.55 -0.39 -35.53
CA GLY A 163 -2.64 -0.51 -36.50
C GLY A 163 -2.75 -1.90 -37.15
N THR A 164 -1.70 -2.71 -37.08
CA THR A 164 -1.62 -4.06 -37.68
C THR A 164 -1.23 -5.15 -36.70
N GLN A 165 -0.32 -4.86 -35.76
CA GLN A 165 0.17 -5.80 -34.76
C GLN A 165 0.57 -5.07 -33.48
N MET A 166 0.71 -5.84 -32.40
CA MET A 166 1.35 -5.37 -31.18
C MET A 166 2.87 -5.34 -31.41
N GLN A 167 3.48 -4.17 -31.27
CA GLN A 167 4.93 -3.99 -31.24
C GLN A 167 5.39 -3.84 -29.80
N GLU A 168 6.56 -4.39 -29.49
CA GLU A 168 7.21 -4.31 -28.20
C GLU A 168 8.54 -3.57 -28.35
N GLU A 169 8.73 -2.53 -27.56
CA GLU A 169 9.94 -1.71 -27.55
C GLU A 169 10.54 -1.72 -26.14
N SER A 170 11.86 -1.92 -26.05
CA SER A 170 12.57 -1.80 -24.77
C SER A 170 12.82 -0.31 -24.49
N LEU A 171 12.35 0.15 -23.33
CA LEU A 171 12.49 1.55 -22.92
C LEU A 171 13.72 1.80 -22.03
N GLY A 172 14.24 0.77 -21.37
CA GLY A 172 15.40 0.91 -20.50
C GLY A 172 15.77 -0.38 -19.79
N SER A 173 17.04 -0.47 -19.41
CA SER A 173 17.61 -1.62 -18.68
C SER A 173 18.25 -1.20 -17.37
N TYR A 174 18.01 -1.98 -16.32
CA TYR A 174 18.50 -1.70 -14.98
C TYR A 174 19.04 -2.96 -14.33
N LYS A 175 19.94 -2.77 -13.37
CA LYS A 175 20.58 -3.85 -12.64
C LYS A 175 20.68 -3.49 -11.17
N ILE A 176 20.12 -4.33 -10.32
CA ILE A 176 20.32 -4.27 -8.88
C ILE A 176 21.48 -5.21 -8.55
N ASN A 177 22.57 -4.65 -8.07
CA ASN A 177 23.82 -5.36 -7.80
C ASN A 177 24.46 -4.88 -6.49
N GLN A 178 25.68 -5.37 -6.21
CA GLN A 178 26.47 -5.00 -5.03
C GLN A 178 25.71 -5.19 -3.71
N CYS A 179 24.95 -6.27 -3.65
CA CYS A 179 24.05 -6.57 -2.55
C CYS A 179 24.79 -7.09 -1.31
N VAL A 180 24.52 -6.47 -0.16
CA VAL A 180 25.07 -6.85 1.15
C VAL A 180 23.96 -6.90 2.20
N GLU A 181 24.04 -7.84 3.13
CA GLU A 181 23.10 -7.91 4.25
C GLU A 181 23.16 -6.63 5.09
N SER A 182 22.00 -6.09 5.45
CA SER A 182 21.87 -4.86 6.24
C SER A 182 20.58 -4.85 7.06
N GLU A 183 20.51 -3.94 8.03
CA GLU A 183 19.30 -3.64 8.79
C GLU A 183 18.92 -2.17 8.57
N LYS A 184 17.64 -1.91 8.26
CA LYS A 184 17.12 -0.55 8.05
C LYS A 184 15.74 -0.41 8.68
N LYS A 185 15.43 0.81 9.14
CA LYS A 185 14.10 1.13 9.65
C LYS A 185 13.16 1.43 8.49
N VAL A 186 12.29 0.49 8.13
CA VAL A 186 11.37 0.62 6.97
C VAL A 186 9.93 0.72 7.40
N PHE A 187 9.08 1.28 6.52
CA PHE A 187 7.65 1.33 6.73
C PHE A 187 7.03 -0.06 6.59
N GLU A 188 6.31 -0.51 7.61
CA GLU A 188 5.57 -1.78 7.60
C GLU A 188 4.06 -1.48 7.54
N LEU A 189 3.42 -1.94 6.46
CA LEU A 189 1.97 -1.87 6.25
C LEU A 189 1.26 -3.07 6.89
#